data_AF-A0A1G8CVS5-F1
#
_entry.id   AF-A0A1G8CVS5-F1
#
_cell.length_a   1.000
_cell.length_b   1.000
_cell.length_c   1.000
_cell.angle_alpha   90.00
_cell.angle_beta   90.00
_cell.angle_gamma   90.00
#
_symmetry.space_group_name_H-M   'P 1'
#
loop_
_entity.id
_entity.type
_entity.pdbx_description
1 polymer ?
#
loop_
_entity_poly.entity_id
_entity_poly.type
_entity_poly.pdbx_seq_one_letter_code
_entity_poly.pdbx_strand_id
1 'polypeptide(L)'
;MVVDPAQRENKNGYLREYSYLWSLCALYQAANEIEKLDPKANLMGPLVKNLSNYYDPAPPKPGYSDYIMKLKPGERYYDDNEWIGITALDAYARKKQKSDLELGKAMYDFVLTGYDEVLGGGIYWKEGDKNSKNTCSNGPGVLVALQMYQATKDYQQLLKSLKIRLPVLPPLVDDPNRPQNTIPRSNGTGYTDTQGRSYMRSLWGAWINYDQVPLIVIVSSNVSGNNQTVKLLNSEGWAVAVFDAISLQPDIGAGLYRGIIGLVNKGQPRKPEDWGTIRAWSWGLSKALDYLQTEKNINSKQIGIQGHSRWGKTAMLATAMDTRWAVVFS
;
A
#
# COMPACT_ATOMS: atom_id res chain seq x y z
N MET A 1 -3.65 12.53 40.33
CA MET A 1 -3.49 11.30 41.12
C MET A 1 -2.01 11.01 41.26
N VAL A 2 -1.45 11.14 42.45
CA VAL A 2 -0.09 10.65 42.73
C VAL A 2 -0.27 9.18 43.08
N VAL A 3 0.28 8.29 42.25
CA VAL A 3 0.24 6.85 42.49
C VAL A 3 1.08 6.55 43.74
N ASP A 4 0.52 5.82 44.70
CA ASP A 4 1.23 5.39 45.90
C ASP A 4 2.54 4.68 45.49
N PRO A 5 3.72 5.20 45.88
CA PRO A 5 5.00 4.59 45.55
C PRO A 5 5.12 3.12 46.00
N ALA A 6 4.40 2.71 47.05
CA ALA A 6 4.39 1.35 47.55
C ALA A 6 3.56 0.38 46.69
N GLN A 7 2.69 0.88 45.81
CA GLN A 7 1.89 0.07 44.88
C GLN A 7 2.45 0.03 43.46
N ARG A 8 3.69 0.49 43.28
CA ARG A 8 4.36 0.44 41.97
C ARG A 8 4.73 -0.99 41.61
N GLU A 9 4.52 -1.33 40.34
CA GLU A 9 4.88 -2.63 39.78
C GLU A 9 6.40 -2.86 39.90
N ASN A 10 6.79 -4.03 40.39
CA ASN A 10 8.17 -4.51 40.31
C ASN A 10 8.29 -5.43 39.09
N LYS A 11 9.15 -5.08 38.14
CA LYS A 11 9.36 -5.85 36.91
C LYS A 11 10.85 -5.96 36.64
N ASN A 12 11.34 -7.18 36.38
CA ASN A 12 12.76 -7.47 36.15
C ASN A 12 13.70 -6.97 37.28
N GLY A 13 13.24 -7.05 38.54
CA GLY A 13 14.07 -6.81 39.72
C GLY A 13 14.24 -5.35 40.15
N TYR A 14 13.45 -4.42 39.62
CA TYR A 14 13.46 -3.02 40.04
C TYR A 14 12.04 -2.45 40.17
N LEU A 15 11.85 -1.52 41.12
CA LEU A 15 10.60 -0.81 41.31
C LEU A 15 10.42 0.20 40.16
N ARG A 16 9.34 0.06 39.40
CA ARG A 16 9.08 0.93 38.25
C ARG A 16 8.45 2.24 38.70
N GLU A 17 9.22 3.32 38.64
CA GLU A 17 8.79 4.65 39.07
C GLU A 17 8.02 5.43 38.01
N TYR A 18 8.27 5.14 36.73
CA TYR A 18 7.73 5.86 35.58
C TYR A 18 7.11 4.89 34.56
N SER A 19 6.31 5.40 33.61
CA SER A 19 5.74 4.54 32.56
C SER A 19 6.83 4.03 31.62
N TYR A 20 6.51 2.97 30.87
CA TYR A 20 7.25 2.67 29.65
C TYR A 20 6.99 3.74 28.59
N LEU A 21 7.90 3.82 27.61
CA LEU A 21 7.83 4.73 26.48
C LEU A 21 6.53 4.57 25.70
N TRP A 22 6.09 3.34 25.44
CA TRP A 22 4.83 3.04 24.75
C TRP A 22 3.62 3.87 25.20
N SER A 23 3.44 4.06 26.51
CA SER A 23 2.33 4.86 27.04
C SER A 23 2.46 6.34 26.67
N LEU A 24 3.69 6.85 26.60
CA LEU A 24 3.97 8.22 26.19
C LEU A 24 3.75 8.41 24.69
N CYS A 25 3.99 7.39 23.86
CA CYS A 25 3.68 7.42 22.43
C CYS A 25 2.19 7.66 22.16
N ALA A 26 1.32 6.94 22.87
CA ALA A 26 -0.13 7.13 22.76
C ALA A 26 -0.58 8.54 23.18
N LEU A 27 -0.01 9.07 24.27
CA LEU A 27 -0.27 10.44 24.71
C LEU A 27 0.24 11.48 23.70
N TYR A 28 1.37 11.22 23.06
CA TYR A 28 1.94 12.11 22.06
C TYR A 28 1.05 12.22 20.82
N GLN A 29 0.53 11.10 20.30
CA GLN A 29 -0.45 11.14 19.22
C GLN A 29 -1.75 11.82 19.65
N ALA A 30 -2.26 11.50 20.85
CA ALA A 30 -3.47 12.15 21.37
C ALA A 30 -3.30 13.67 21.46
N ALA A 31 -2.15 14.16 21.92
CA ALA A 31 -1.83 15.58 21.93
C ALA A 31 -1.80 16.19 20.53
N ASN A 32 -1.22 15.50 19.55
CA ASN A 32 -1.24 15.95 18.15
C ASN A 32 -2.67 16.07 17.60
N GLU A 33 -3.55 15.10 17.90
CA GLU A 33 -4.95 15.14 17.47
C GLU A 33 -5.73 16.27 18.17
N ILE A 34 -5.51 16.48 19.47
CA ILE A 34 -6.14 17.59 20.21
C ILE A 34 -5.68 18.93 19.63
N GLU A 35 -4.40 19.09 19.33
CA GLU A 35 -3.85 20.32 18.76
C GLU A 35 -4.31 20.60 17.31
N LYS A 36 -4.89 19.62 16.60
CA LYS A 36 -5.60 19.90 15.34
C LYS A 36 -6.86 20.72 15.57
N LEU A 37 -7.53 20.49 16.71
CA LEU A 37 -8.76 21.19 17.10
C LEU A 37 -8.46 22.47 17.89
N ASP A 38 -7.46 22.43 18.77
CA ASP A 38 -7.00 23.58 19.55
C ASP A 38 -5.47 23.74 19.46
N PRO A 39 -4.97 24.47 18.44
CA PRO A 39 -3.54 24.71 18.27
C PRO A 39 -2.87 25.45 19.44
N LYS A 40 -3.63 26.09 20.34
CA LYS A 40 -3.09 26.85 21.48
C LYS A 40 -2.84 25.99 22.71
N ALA A 41 -3.34 24.75 22.74
CA ALA A 41 -3.21 23.85 23.88
C ALA A 41 -1.74 23.49 24.20
N ASN A 42 -0.86 23.48 23.20
CA ASN A 42 0.59 23.24 23.33
C ASN A 42 0.91 22.00 24.20
N LEU A 43 0.21 20.90 23.94
CA LEU A 43 0.34 19.65 24.67
C LEU A 43 1.52 18.80 24.14
N MET A 44 1.86 18.94 22.86
CA MET A 44 2.96 18.19 22.24
C MET A 44 4.33 18.61 22.77
N GLY A 45 4.58 19.91 22.92
CA GLY A 45 5.89 20.44 23.33
C GLY A 45 6.43 19.83 24.65
N PRO A 46 5.64 19.85 25.74
CA PRO A 46 6.03 19.19 26.99
C PRO A 46 6.25 17.67 26.85
N LEU A 47 5.46 16.98 26.02
CA LEU A 47 5.61 15.54 25.79
C LEU A 47 6.91 15.21 25.05
N VAL A 48 7.26 15.98 24.00
CA VAL A 48 8.55 15.85 23.30
C VAL A 48 9.72 16.09 24.25
N LYS A 49 9.61 17.08 25.14
CA LYS A 49 10.62 17.30 26.19
C LYS A 49 10.75 16.08 27.10
N ASN A 50 9.65 15.44 27.49
CA ASN A 50 9.68 14.23 28.33
C ASN A 50 10.26 13.02 27.59
N LEU A 51 9.97 12.86 26.29
CA LEU A 51 10.54 11.81 25.44
C LEU A 51 12.07 11.84 25.44
N SER A 52 12.69 13.02 25.56
CA SER A 52 14.16 13.15 25.59
C SER A 52 14.85 12.34 26.72
N ASN A 53 14.14 12.01 27.80
CA ASN A 53 14.67 11.18 28.88
C ASN A 53 14.80 9.68 28.49
N TYR A 54 14.12 9.26 27.42
CA TYR A 54 14.16 7.91 26.86
C TYR A 54 15.11 7.81 25.67
N TYR A 55 15.68 8.93 25.22
CA TYR A 55 16.53 8.96 24.04
C TYR A 55 17.83 8.19 24.28
N ASP A 56 18.12 7.26 23.37
CA ASP A 56 19.30 6.42 23.38
C ASP A 56 20.10 6.63 22.07
N PRO A 57 21.30 7.22 22.14
CA PRO A 57 22.14 7.49 20.98
C PRO A 57 22.91 6.26 20.48
N ALA A 58 22.74 5.07 21.07
CA ALA A 58 23.52 3.88 20.74
C ALA A 58 23.43 3.50 19.24
N PRO A 59 24.52 2.96 18.65
CA PRO A 59 24.50 2.46 17.27
C PRO A 59 23.54 1.27 17.11
N PRO A 60 23.14 0.89 15.88
CA PRO A 60 23.55 1.46 14.59
C PRO A 60 22.89 2.80 14.25
N LYS A 61 21.77 3.12 14.89
CA LYS A 61 21.07 4.40 14.77
C LYS A 61 20.51 4.83 16.12
N PRO A 62 20.51 6.13 16.45
CA PRO A 62 19.82 6.62 17.63
C PRO A 62 18.32 6.31 17.59
N GLY A 63 17.75 6.04 18.76
CA GLY A 63 16.33 5.74 18.94
C GLY A 63 15.88 6.12 20.34
N TYR A 64 14.71 5.63 20.74
CA TYR A 64 14.19 5.76 22.09
C TYR A 64 14.07 4.37 22.72
N SER A 65 14.47 4.29 23.98
CA SER A 65 14.39 3.09 24.80
C SER A 65 13.04 2.99 25.50
N ASP A 66 12.63 1.77 25.83
CA ASP A 66 11.42 1.48 26.59
C ASP A 66 11.37 2.21 27.95
N TYR A 67 12.51 2.54 28.54
CA TYR A 67 12.60 3.19 29.84
C TYR A 67 13.57 4.39 29.88
N ILE A 68 13.48 5.16 30.98
CA ILE A 68 14.30 6.37 31.18
C ILE A 68 15.77 5.98 31.33
N MET A 69 16.58 6.39 30.36
CA MET A 69 17.99 6.00 30.23
C MET A 69 18.85 6.36 31.44
N LYS A 70 18.54 7.49 32.11
CA LYS A 70 19.26 7.93 33.32
C LYS A 70 19.02 7.05 34.54
N LEU A 71 17.88 6.36 34.59
CA LEU A 71 17.51 5.51 35.72
C LEU A 71 17.96 4.07 35.48
N LYS A 72 17.76 3.59 34.25
CA LYS A 72 18.18 2.26 33.83
C LYS A 72 18.40 2.28 32.31
N PRO A 73 19.53 1.77 31.81
CA PRO A 73 19.66 1.46 30.39
C PRO A 73 18.55 0.49 30.01
N GLY A 74 17.62 0.93 29.17
CA GLY A 74 16.48 0.13 28.76
C GLY A 74 16.77 -0.61 27.45
N GLU A 75 15.75 -1.26 26.95
CA GLU A 75 15.76 -1.97 25.68
C GLU A 75 15.14 -1.09 24.60
N ARG A 76 15.43 -1.33 23.32
CA ARG A 76 14.80 -0.58 22.23
C ARG A 76 13.87 -1.49 21.44
N TYR A 77 12.63 -1.02 21.26
CA TYR A 77 11.58 -1.71 20.52
C TYR A 77 11.25 -0.91 19.26
N TYR A 78 11.09 -1.60 18.13
CA TYR A 78 10.85 -0.94 16.85
C TYR A 78 9.47 -0.30 16.81
N ASP A 79 8.44 -0.97 17.33
CA ASP A 79 7.07 -0.48 17.41
C ASP A 79 6.94 0.78 18.28
N ASP A 80 7.59 0.84 19.45
CA ASP A 80 7.64 2.06 20.27
C ASP A 80 8.14 3.28 19.47
N ASN A 81 9.23 3.09 18.70
CA ASN A 81 9.86 4.14 17.90
C ASN A 81 9.03 4.50 16.66
N GLU A 82 8.34 3.54 16.06
CA GLU A 82 7.42 3.76 14.95
C GLU A 82 6.29 4.72 15.33
N TRP A 83 5.70 4.56 16.52
CA TRP A 83 4.64 5.48 16.96
C TRP A 83 5.12 6.92 17.13
N ILE A 84 6.35 7.12 17.61
CA ILE A 84 6.98 8.45 17.66
C ILE A 84 7.15 9.01 16.24
N GLY A 85 7.64 8.18 15.32
CA GLY A 85 7.83 8.55 13.91
C GLY A 85 6.53 8.95 13.23
N ILE A 86 5.47 8.15 13.41
CA ILE A 86 4.13 8.42 12.87
C ILE A 86 3.62 9.77 13.37
N THR A 87 3.69 9.99 14.68
CA THR A 87 3.18 11.21 15.31
C THR A 87 3.96 12.44 14.84
N ALA A 88 5.29 12.33 14.76
CA ALA A 88 6.15 13.41 14.28
C ALA A 88 5.86 13.74 12.80
N LEU A 89 5.66 12.74 11.95
CA LEU A 89 5.35 12.98 10.53
C LEU A 89 3.93 13.53 10.32
N ASP A 90 2.95 13.12 11.12
CA ASP A 90 1.62 13.73 11.14
C ASP A 90 1.69 15.21 11.56
N ALA A 91 2.45 15.50 12.61
CA ALA A 91 2.71 16.85 13.08
C ALA A 91 3.41 17.70 12.01
N TYR A 92 4.42 17.14 11.32
CA TYR A 92 5.06 17.81 10.20
C TYR A 92 4.08 18.09 9.06
N ALA A 93 3.23 17.13 8.70
CA ALA A 93 2.25 17.29 7.64
C ALA A 93 1.35 18.51 7.88
N ARG A 94 0.95 18.74 9.14
CA ARG A 94 0.15 19.88 9.61
C ARG A 94 0.94 21.18 9.77
N LYS A 95 2.01 21.14 10.57
CA LYS A 95 2.72 22.34 11.07
C LYS A 95 3.89 22.78 10.19
N LYS A 96 4.40 21.89 9.33
CA LYS A 96 5.61 22.08 8.50
C LYS A 96 6.87 22.43 9.30
N GLN A 97 6.93 22.09 10.59
CA GLN A 97 8.08 22.39 11.44
C GLN A 97 9.25 21.44 11.15
N LYS A 98 10.45 21.99 10.95
CA LYS A 98 11.65 21.21 10.61
C LYS A 98 11.97 20.14 11.67
N SER A 99 11.78 20.46 12.95
CA SER A 99 12.03 19.53 14.06
C SER A 99 11.15 18.28 14.01
N ASP A 100 9.89 18.41 13.57
CA ASP A 100 8.98 17.28 13.42
C ASP A 100 9.45 16.34 12.30
N LEU A 101 9.90 16.90 11.17
CA LEU A 101 10.46 16.12 10.07
C LEU A 101 11.78 15.43 10.46
N GLU A 102 12.66 16.13 11.19
CA GLU A 102 13.92 15.57 11.66
C GLU A 102 13.69 14.40 12.62
N LEU A 103 12.74 14.54 13.55
CA LEU A 103 12.35 13.45 14.45
C LEU A 103 11.73 12.27 13.68
N GLY A 104 10.78 12.54 12.78
CA GLY A 104 10.16 11.51 11.93
C GLY A 104 11.18 10.74 11.10
N LYS A 105 12.14 11.45 10.49
CA LYS A 105 13.25 10.84 9.73
C LYS A 105 14.17 10.02 10.63
N ALA A 106 14.48 10.49 11.84
CA ALA A 106 15.33 9.73 12.77
C ALA A 106 14.67 8.39 13.14
N MET A 107 13.36 8.38 13.41
CA MET A 107 12.62 7.15 13.71
C MET A 107 12.54 6.23 12.50
N TYR A 108 12.30 6.78 11.32
CA TYR A 108 12.37 6.01 10.07
C TYR A 108 13.74 5.34 9.86
N ASP A 109 14.83 6.09 10.04
CA ASP A 109 16.19 5.57 9.90
C ASP A 109 16.48 4.46 10.93
N PHE A 110 15.99 4.59 12.17
CA PHE A 110 16.09 3.57 13.21
C PHE A 110 15.28 2.30 12.86
N VAL A 111 14.02 2.46 12.46
CA VAL A 111 13.11 1.35 12.12
C VAL A 111 13.66 0.48 10.99
N LEU A 112 14.26 1.10 9.97
CA LEU A 112 14.86 0.37 8.86
C LEU A 112 16.06 -0.51 9.26
N THR A 113 16.65 -0.32 10.44
CA THR A 113 17.70 -1.21 10.95
C THR A 113 17.15 -2.55 11.43
N GLY A 114 15.86 -2.63 11.75
CA GLY A 114 15.19 -3.86 12.19
C GLY A 114 14.70 -4.76 11.06
N TYR A 115 14.80 -4.31 9.82
CA TYR A 115 14.37 -5.09 8.66
C TYR A 115 15.46 -6.06 8.19
N ASP A 116 15.07 -7.31 7.90
CA ASP A 116 15.83 -8.20 7.01
C ASP A 116 14.91 -9.12 6.19
N GLU A 117 15.50 -9.91 5.28
CA GLU A 117 14.77 -10.78 4.33
C GLU A 117 14.39 -12.15 4.93
N VAL A 118 14.73 -12.44 6.20
CA VAL A 118 14.36 -13.70 6.85
C VAL A 118 12.84 -13.81 6.98
N LEU A 119 12.28 -15.00 6.76
CA LEU A 119 10.82 -15.26 6.69
C LEU A 119 10.08 -14.50 5.57
N GLY A 120 10.79 -14.10 4.51
CA GLY A 120 10.19 -13.35 3.39
C GLY A 120 10.14 -11.84 3.61
N GLY A 121 10.81 -11.33 4.64
CA GLY A 121 10.90 -9.91 4.93
C GLY A 121 10.37 -9.54 6.31
N GLY A 122 10.49 -8.25 6.65
CA GLY A 122 9.82 -7.64 7.79
C GLY A 122 10.76 -7.17 8.89
N ILE A 123 10.20 -6.35 9.77
CA ILE A 123 10.87 -5.68 10.88
C ILE A 123 10.73 -6.55 12.14
N TYR A 124 11.82 -6.80 12.84
CA TYR A 124 11.79 -7.47 14.14
C TYR A 124 11.00 -6.66 15.18
N TRP A 125 10.62 -7.26 16.30
CA TRP A 125 9.91 -6.51 17.34
C TRP A 125 10.87 -5.69 18.21
N LYS A 126 12.00 -6.30 18.59
CA LYS A 126 12.96 -5.73 19.53
C LYS A 126 14.35 -5.68 18.91
N GLU A 127 15.07 -4.59 19.14
CA GLU A 127 16.44 -4.45 18.65
C GLU A 127 17.36 -5.49 19.28
N GLY A 128 18.17 -6.15 18.44
CA GLY A 128 19.10 -7.21 18.86
C GLY A 128 18.45 -8.58 19.08
N ASP A 129 17.11 -8.67 19.11
CA ASP A 129 16.37 -9.92 19.23
C ASP A 129 15.76 -10.33 17.88
N LYS A 130 16.23 -11.45 17.33
CA LYS A 130 15.80 -11.98 16.03
C LYS A 130 14.76 -13.09 16.11
N ASN A 131 14.09 -13.26 17.26
CA ASN A 131 13.16 -14.36 17.47
C ASN A 131 11.76 -14.13 16.87
N SER A 132 11.32 -12.88 16.69
CA SER A 132 9.96 -12.59 16.21
C SER A 132 9.83 -11.35 15.33
N LYS A 133 8.98 -11.47 14.30
CA LYS A 133 8.52 -10.36 13.45
C LYS A 133 7.00 -10.25 13.63
N ASN A 134 6.56 -9.19 14.29
CA ASN A 134 5.18 -9.04 14.74
C ASN A 134 4.43 -8.01 13.91
N THR A 135 3.11 -8.15 13.82
CA THR A 135 2.25 -7.17 13.14
C THR A 135 2.38 -5.76 13.74
N CYS A 136 2.65 -5.66 15.05
CA CYS A 136 2.81 -4.39 15.75
C CYS A 136 4.05 -3.58 15.34
N SER A 137 5.10 -4.20 14.79
CA SER A 137 6.24 -3.48 14.18
C SER A 137 6.12 -3.39 12.64
N ASN A 138 5.49 -4.37 12.00
CA ASN A 138 5.41 -4.36 10.54
C ASN A 138 4.31 -3.42 10.00
N GLY A 139 3.16 -3.35 10.66
CA GLY A 139 2.06 -2.47 10.28
C GLY A 139 2.43 -0.98 10.40
N PRO A 140 2.83 -0.51 11.60
CA PRO A 140 3.24 0.89 11.79
C PRO A 140 4.54 1.23 11.03
N GLY A 141 5.49 0.31 10.88
CA GLY A 141 6.66 0.49 10.01
C GLY A 141 6.30 0.86 8.56
N VAL A 142 5.26 0.27 7.97
CA VAL A 142 4.73 0.67 6.65
C VAL A 142 4.18 2.10 6.68
N LEU A 143 3.47 2.49 7.74
CA LEU A 143 2.92 3.84 7.88
C LEU A 143 4.04 4.89 7.94
N VAL A 144 5.07 4.67 8.75
CA VAL A 144 6.24 5.56 8.83
C VAL A 144 6.86 5.73 7.45
N ALA A 145 7.05 4.64 6.69
CA ALA A 145 7.64 4.71 5.35
C ALA A 145 6.77 5.50 4.35
N LEU A 146 5.46 5.29 4.36
CA LEU A 146 4.53 6.01 3.49
C LEU A 146 4.44 7.49 3.87
N GLN A 147 4.38 7.83 5.16
CA GLN A 147 4.37 9.21 5.62
C GLN A 147 5.70 9.92 5.31
N MET A 148 6.83 9.22 5.41
CA MET A 148 8.14 9.78 5.05
C MET A 148 8.21 10.10 3.55
N TYR A 149 7.67 9.23 2.70
CA TYR A 149 7.49 9.53 1.28
C TYR A 149 6.53 10.70 1.06
N GLN A 150 5.42 10.77 1.77
CA GLN A 150 4.50 11.91 1.64
C GLN A 150 5.16 13.24 2.01
N ALA A 151 6.02 13.24 3.03
CA ALA A 151 6.75 14.41 3.50
C ALA A 151 7.86 14.87 2.54
N THR A 152 8.57 13.95 1.88
CA THR A 152 9.74 14.26 1.06
C THR A 152 9.53 14.17 -0.45
N LYS A 153 8.50 13.41 -0.87
CA LYS A 153 8.28 12.99 -2.26
C LYS A 153 9.47 12.26 -2.89
N ASP A 154 10.35 11.70 -2.07
CA ASP A 154 11.53 10.96 -2.53
C ASP A 154 11.13 9.51 -2.88
N TYR A 155 10.77 9.30 -4.14
CA TYR A 155 10.38 7.99 -4.66
C TYR A 155 11.52 6.96 -4.60
N GLN A 156 12.77 7.40 -4.78
CA GLN A 156 13.93 6.50 -4.71
C GLN A 156 14.13 5.99 -3.28
N GLN A 157 13.97 6.87 -2.30
CA GLN A 157 13.99 6.49 -0.89
C GLN A 157 12.83 5.55 -0.54
N LEU A 158 11.61 5.79 -1.04
CA LEU A 158 10.48 4.88 -0.84
C LEU A 158 10.79 3.49 -1.40
N LEU A 159 11.24 3.40 -2.65
CA LEU A 159 11.60 2.11 -3.27
C LEU A 159 12.70 1.40 -2.49
N LYS A 160 13.76 2.13 -2.09
CA LYS A 160 14.86 1.59 -1.29
C LYS A 160 14.39 1.02 0.04
N SER A 161 13.39 1.65 0.67
CA SER A 161 12.90 1.25 1.99
C SER A 161 11.87 0.13 1.93
N LEU A 162 11.06 0.08 0.87
CA LEU A 162 10.27 -1.10 0.52
C LEU A 162 11.14 -2.23 -0.06
N LYS A 163 12.46 -2.02 -0.19
CA LYS A 163 13.42 -2.94 -0.83
C LYS A 163 13.01 -3.38 -2.23
N ILE A 164 12.22 -2.54 -2.89
CA ILE A 164 11.79 -2.72 -4.25
C ILE A 164 12.96 -2.36 -5.17
N ARG A 165 13.48 -3.35 -5.89
CA ARG A 165 14.54 -3.15 -6.89
C ARG A 165 13.89 -3.00 -8.26
N LEU A 166 14.29 -1.95 -8.98
CA LEU A 166 13.97 -1.84 -10.40
C LEU A 166 14.67 -2.98 -11.15
N PRO A 167 14.02 -3.58 -12.17
CA PRO A 167 14.62 -4.64 -12.96
C PRO A 167 15.85 -4.14 -13.72
N VAL A 168 16.83 -5.02 -13.93
CA VAL A 168 17.89 -4.78 -14.92
C VAL A 168 17.29 -5.03 -16.30
N LEU A 169 17.19 -3.99 -17.11
CA LEU A 169 16.55 -4.05 -18.42
C LEU A 169 17.60 -4.11 -19.54
N PRO A 170 17.37 -4.84 -20.64
CA PRO A 170 18.26 -4.82 -21.80
C PRO A 170 18.29 -3.42 -22.45
N PRO A 171 19.26 -3.10 -23.31
CA PRO A 171 19.20 -1.90 -24.16
C PRO A 171 17.85 -1.81 -24.88
N LEU A 172 17.33 -0.60 -25.11
CA LEU A 172 16.00 -0.41 -25.69
C LEU A 172 15.84 -1.11 -27.05
N VAL A 173 16.91 -1.16 -27.85
CA VAL A 173 16.93 -1.80 -29.17
C VAL A 173 16.82 -3.33 -29.10
N ASP A 174 17.35 -3.92 -28.02
CA ASP A 174 17.44 -5.37 -27.80
C ASP A 174 16.29 -5.90 -26.93
N ASP A 175 15.35 -5.04 -26.52
CA ASP A 175 14.23 -5.45 -25.69
C ASP A 175 13.24 -6.32 -26.47
N PRO A 176 13.02 -7.59 -26.10
CA PRO A 176 12.10 -8.48 -26.81
C PRO A 176 10.65 -8.01 -26.75
N ASN A 177 10.30 -7.17 -25.76
CA ASN A 177 8.96 -6.62 -25.59
C ASN A 177 8.75 -5.28 -26.31
N ARG A 178 9.77 -4.76 -27.01
CA ARG A 178 9.67 -3.54 -27.81
C ARG A 178 8.53 -3.67 -28.83
N PRO A 179 7.65 -2.64 -28.95
CA PRO A 179 6.60 -2.63 -29.94
C PRO A 179 7.16 -2.83 -31.36
N GLN A 180 6.58 -3.79 -32.08
CA GLN A 180 6.96 -4.12 -33.45
C GLN A 180 6.71 -2.94 -34.39
N ASN A 181 7.48 -2.86 -35.48
CA ASN A 181 7.39 -1.79 -36.49
C ASN A 181 7.60 -0.37 -35.95
N THR A 182 8.44 -0.23 -34.92
CA THR A 182 8.83 1.06 -34.37
C THR A 182 10.30 1.38 -34.66
N ILE A 183 10.58 2.68 -34.87
CA ILE A 183 11.92 3.23 -35.08
C ILE A 183 12.33 4.14 -33.91
N PRO A 184 13.63 4.19 -33.56
CA PRO A 184 14.12 5.10 -32.52
C PRO A 184 13.82 6.56 -32.88
N ARG A 185 13.48 7.38 -31.89
CA ARG A 185 13.36 8.83 -32.08
C ARG A 185 14.73 9.47 -32.23
N SER A 186 14.78 10.54 -33.02
CA SER A 186 15.98 11.35 -33.24
C SER A 186 16.57 11.96 -31.97
N ASN A 187 15.75 12.19 -30.94
CA ASN A 187 16.17 12.70 -29.63
C ASN A 187 16.63 11.59 -28.65
N GLY A 188 16.60 10.31 -29.07
CA GLY A 188 17.05 9.17 -28.26
C GLY A 188 16.16 8.76 -27.10
N THR A 189 14.99 9.39 -26.89
CA THR A 189 14.15 9.16 -25.69
C THR A 189 13.03 8.13 -25.87
N GLY A 190 12.99 7.41 -26.98
CA GLY A 190 11.93 6.42 -27.21
C GLY A 190 11.82 5.98 -28.65
N TYR A 191 10.66 5.46 -29.00
CA TYR A 191 10.35 4.91 -30.32
C TYR A 191 9.07 5.52 -30.88
N THR A 192 8.92 5.43 -32.20
CA THR A 192 7.75 5.90 -32.94
C THR A 192 7.34 4.87 -33.97
N ASP A 193 6.04 4.67 -34.20
CA ASP A 193 5.56 3.82 -35.29
C ASP A 193 5.27 4.62 -36.58
N THR A 194 4.80 3.93 -37.61
CA THR A 194 4.44 4.51 -38.92
C THR A 194 3.24 5.46 -38.88
N GLN A 195 2.48 5.49 -37.78
CA GLN A 195 1.35 6.39 -37.55
C GLN A 195 1.75 7.61 -36.72
N GLY A 196 3.03 7.75 -36.37
CA GLY A 196 3.54 8.84 -35.53
C GLY A 196 3.29 8.65 -34.03
N ARG A 197 2.80 7.47 -33.62
CA ARG A 197 2.50 7.19 -32.21
C ARG A 197 3.75 6.96 -31.40
N SER A 198 3.71 7.47 -30.18
CA SER A 198 4.90 7.68 -29.36
C SER A 198 5.04 6.59 -28.29
N TYR A 199 6.07 5.75 -28.39
CA TYR A 199 6.36 4.67 -27.44
C TYR A 199 7.57 4.97 -26.54
N MET A 200 7.46 4.69 -25.24
CA MET A 200 8.54 4.78 -24.25
C MET A 200 8.53 3.53 -23.36
N ARG A 201 9.70 3.11 -22.89
CA ARG A 201 9.82 2.03 -21.91
C ARG A 201 9.97 2.61 -20.51
N SER A 202 9.12 2.19 -19.58
CA SER A 202 9.23 2.58 -18.18
C SER A 202 10.48 1.97 -17.53
N LEU A 203 10.84 2.48 -16.35
CA LEU A 203 11.90 1.91 -15.51
C LEU A 203 11.63 0.46 -15.08
N TRP A 204 10.39 -0.02 -15.29
CA TRP A 204 9.93 -1.37 -14.99
C TRP A 204 9.90 -2.30 -16.21
N GLY A 205 10.34 -1.83 -17.37
CA GLY A 205 10.37 -2.61 -18.61
C GLY A 205 9.05 -2.64 -19.38
N ALA A 206 8.02 -1.95 -18.91
CA ALA A 206 6.76 -1.84 -19.62
C ALA A 206 6.86 -0.81 -20.75
N TRP A 207 6.53 -1.21 -21.97
CA TRP A 207 6.40 -0.29 -23.10
C TRP A 207 5.01 0.34 -23.12
N ILE A 208 4.98 1.67 -23.09
CA ILE A 208 3.80 2.51 -22.99
C ILE A 208 3.74 3.37 -24.24
N ASN A 209 2.55 3.60 -24.80
CA ASN A 209 2.33 4.73 -25.69
C ASN A 209 1.50 5.81 -24.99
N TYR A 210 1.74 7.07 -25.35
CA TYR A 210 0.96 8.18 -24.81
C TYR A 210 -0.39 8.35 -25.54
N ASP A 211 -0.60 7.61 -26.62
CA ASP A 211 -1.81 7.66 -27.44
C ASP A 211 -2.89 6.67 -26.98
N GLN A 212 -2.52 5.59 -26.26
CA GLN A 212 -3.48 4.66 -25.65
C GLN A 212 -3.41 4.76 -24.14
N VAL A 213 -4.57 4.71 -23.49
CA VAL A 213 -4.66 4.82 -22.04
C VAL A 213 -4.76 3.44 -21.39
N PRO A 214 -4.21 3.26 -20.17
CA PRO A 214 -4.47 2.07 -19.38
C PRO A 214 -5.95 2.04 -18.96
N LEU A 215 -6.49 0.84 -18.73
CA LEU A 215 -7.91 0.63 -18.43
C LEU A 215 -8.08 -0.14 -17.13
N ILE A 216 -8.96 0.33 -16.24
CA ILE A 216 -9.49 -0.48 -15.13
C ILE A 216 -10.93 -0.91 -15.44
N VAL A 217 -11.18 -2.22 -15.35
CA VAL A 217 -12.52 -2.80 -15.38
C VAL A 217 -13.02 -2.97 -13.93
N ILE A 218 -14.13 -2.32 -13.59
CA ILE A 218 -14.75 -2.42 -12.27
C ILE A 218 -15.89 -3.43 -12.34
N VAL A 219 -15.76 -4.53 -11.59
CA VAL A 219 -16.84 -5.51 -11.42
C VAL A 219 -17.84 -4.97 -10.41
N SER A 220 -19.09 -4.76 -10.82
CA SER A 220 -20.13 -4.19 -9.98
C SER A 220 -21.53 -4.65 -10.42
N SER A 221 -22.55 -4.25 -9.67
CA SER A 221 -23.96 -4.28 -10.07
C SER A 221 -24.58 -2.88 -10.17
N ASN A 222 -23.78 -1.84 -9.90
CA ASN A 222 -24.20 -0.45 -9.95
C ASN A 222 -23.00 0.47 -10.23
N VAL A 223 -23.17 1.40 -11.18
CA VAL A 223 -22.16 2.37 -11.57
C VAL A 223 -22.05 3.51 -10.55
N SER A 224 -23.15 3.93 -9.92
CA SER A 224 -23.20 5.15 -9.09
C SER A 224 -22.35 5.09 -7.82
N GLY A 225 -22.19 3.89 -7.24
CA GLY A 225 -21.33 3.67 -6.07
C GLY A 225 -19.84 3.89 -6.33
N ASN A 226 -19.41 3.97 -7.59
CA ASN A 226 -17.99 4.07 -7.97
C ASN A 226 -17.58 5.48 -8.43
N ASN A 227 -18.45 6.49 -8.32
CA ASN A 227 -18.22 7.81 -8.91
C ASN A 227 -16.92 8.50 -8.44
N GLN A 228 -16.54 8.38 -7.18
CA GLN A 228 -15.28 8.96 -6.69
C GLN A 228 -14.06 8.24 -7.27
N THR A 229 -14.09 6.91 -7.31
CA THR A 229 -13.05 6.07 -7.91
C THR A 229 -12.89 6.35 -9.40
N VAL A 230 -14.00 6.44 -10.14
CA VAL A 230 -13.99 6.78 -11.56
C VAL A 230 -13.38 8.16 -11.80
N LYS A 231 -13.76 9.16 -10.99
CA LYS A 231 -13.19 10.52 -11.09
C LYS A 231 -11.68 10.53 -10.86
N LEU A 232 -11.21 9.83 -9.82
CA LEU A 232 -9.78 9.72 -9.50
C LEU A 232 -9.02 9.02 -10.62
N LEU A 233 -9.51 7.88 -11.12
CA LEU A 233 -8.86 7.16 -12.21
C LEU A 233 -8.78 8.01 -13.50
N ASN A 234 -9.87 8.68 -13.84
CA ASN A 234 -9.89 9.57 -15.01
C ASN A 234 -8.93 10.76 -14.84
N SER A 235 -8.82 11.37 -13.65
CA SER A 235 -7.87 12.48 -13.41
C SER A 235 -6.42 12.03 -13.50
N GLU A 236 -6.14 10.76 -13.23
CA GLU A 236 -4.82 10.13 -13.39
C GLU A 236 -4.60 9.55 -14.80
N GLY A 237 -5.51 9.80 -15.74
CA GLY A 237 -5.36 9.41 -17.15
C GLY A 237 -5.71 7.95 -17.47
N TRP A 238 -6.47 7.27 -16.61
CA TRP A 238 -6.95 5.92 -16.87
C TRP A 238 -8.34 5.94 -17.50
N ALA A 239 -8.58 5.05 -18.47
CA ALA A 239 -9.93 4.71 -18.87
C ALA A 239 -10.58 3.81 -17.80
N VAL A 240 -11.91 3.87 -17.72
CA VAL A 240 -12.69 3.03 -16.82
C VAL A 240 -13.83 2.37 -17.58
N ALA A 241 -13.97 1.06 -17.41
CA ALA A 241 -15.15 0.30 -17.82
C ALA A 241 -15.83 -0.29 -16.59
N VAL A 242 -17.15 -0.35 -16.59
CA VAL A 242 -17.91 -1.04 -15.53
C VAL A 242 -18.55 -2.28 -16.13
N PHE A 243 -18.29 -3.42 -15.50
CA PHE A 243 -18.89 -4.69 -15.87
C PHE A 243 -20.03 -4.98 -14.91
N ASP A 244 -21.28 -4.88 -15.40
CA ASP A 244 -22.46 -5.28 -14.64
C ASP A 244 -22.58 -6.81 -14.61
N ALA A 245 -22.04 -7.39 -13.54
CA ALA A 245 -22.03 -8.83 -13.36
C ALA A 245 -23.44 -9.43 -13.22
N ILE A 246 -24.37 -8.69 -12.60
CA ILE A 246 -25.74 -9.18 -12.37
C ILE A 246 -26.50 -9.32 -13.69
N SER A 247 -26.23 -8.45 -14.66
CA SER A 247 -26.81 -8.57 -16.00
C SER A 247 -26.45 -9.87 -16.70
N LEU A 248 -25.24 -10.40 -16.46
CA LEU A 248 -24.78 -11.67 -17.03
C LEU A 248 -25.34 -12.87 -16.26
N GLN A 249 -25.30 -12.82 -14.93
CA GLN A 249 -25.81 -13.87 -14.08
C GLN A 249 -26.32 -13.30 -12.75
N PRO A 250 -27.62 -13.45 -12.43
CA PRO A 250 -28.13 -13.08 -11.11
C PRO A 250 -27.52 -13.93 -9.99
N ASP A 251 -27.16 -13.28 -8.88
CA ASP A 251 -26.59 -13.93 -7.70
C ASP A 251 -27.64 -14.32 -6.66
N ILE A 252 -28.65 -15.05 -7.12
CA ILE A 252 -29.75 -15.55 -6.29
C ILE A 252 -30.11 -16.95 -6.75
N GLY A 253 -30.50 -17.83 -5.80
CA GLY A 253 -30.82 -19.23 -6.12
C GLY A 253 -31.89 -19.39 -7.20
N ALA A 254 -32.96 -18.59 -7.15
CA ALA A 254 -34.01 -18.57 -8.17
C ALA A 254 -33.52 -18.06 -9.55
N GLY A 255 -32.40 -17.35 -9.59
CA GLY A 255 -31.82 -16.76 -10.79
C GLY A 255 -30.87 -17.68 -11.56
N LEU A 256 -30.52 -18.85 -11.00
CA LEU A 256 -29.60 -19.81 -11.63
C LEU A 256 -30.20 -20.49 -12.88
N TYR A 257 -31.52 -20.43 -13.05
CA TYR A 257 -32.24 -20.88 -14.25
C TYR A 257 -32.23 -19.84 -15.38
N ARG A 258 -31.64 -18.67 -15.15
CA ARG A 258 -31.55 -17.55 -16.10
C ARG A 258 -30.08 -17.12 -16.24
N GLY A 259 -29.83 -16.12 -17.09
CA GLY A 259 -28.47 -15.65 -17.37
C GLY A 259 -27.65 -16.72 -18.09
N ILE A 260 -26.33 -16.61 -18.02
CA ILE A 260 -25.43 -17.55 -18.70
C ILE A 260 -25.53 -18.98 -18.15
N ILE A 261 -25.72 -19.16 -16.83
CA ILE A 261 -25.88 -20.49 -16.22
C ILE A 261 -27.18 -21.13 -16.72
N GLY A 262 -28.27 -20.37 -16.69
CA GLY A 262 -29.55 -20.82 -17.23
C GLY A 262 -29.47 -21.17 -18.71
N LEU A 263 -28.78 -20.34 -19.50
CA LEU A 263 -28.59 -20.56 -20.94
C LEU A 263 -27.85 -21.86 -21.21
N VAL A 264 -26.69 -22.10 -20.57
CA VAL A 264 -25.91 -23.32 -20.81
C VAL A 264 -26.59 -24.58 -20.30
N ASN A 265 -27.39 -24.45 -19.23
CA ASN A 265 -28.18 -25.54 -18.69
C ASN A 265 -29.56 -25.67 -19.35
N LYS A 266 -29.85 -24.91 -20.41
CA LYS A 266 -31.13 -24.94 -21.14
C LYS A 266 -32.34 -24.75 -20.21
N GLY A 267 -32.22 -23.84 -19.24
CA GLY A 267 -33.23 -23.55 -18.23
C GLY A 267 -33.39 -24.61 -17.14
N GLN A 268 -32.51 -25.63 -17.08
CA GLN A 268 -32.52 -26.67 -16.06
C GLN A 268 -31.62 -26.30 -14.86
N PRO A 269 -31.80 -26.93 -13.68
CA PRO A 269 -30.92 -26.71 -12.55
C PRO A 269 -29.47 -27.08 -12.88
N ARG A 270 -28.51 -26.27 -12.40
CA ARG A 270 -27.10 -26.67 -12.37
C ARG A 270 -26.87 -27.83 -11.40
N LYS A 271 -25.91 -28.69 -11.70
CA LYS A 271 -25.39 -29.69 -10.75
C LYS A 271 -24.39 -29.05 -9.80
N PRO A 272 -24.12 -29.64 -8.61
CA PRO A 272 -23.12 -29.13 -7.67
C PRO A 272 -21.73 -28.92 -8.30
N GLU A 273 -21.31 -29.80 -9.19
CA GLU A 273 -20.02 -29.81 -9.88
C GLU A 273 -19.89 -28.79 -11.02
N ASP A 274 -21.00 -28.25 -11.54
CA ASP A 274 -20.96 -27.27 -12.62
C ASP A 274 -20.33 -25.95 -12.10
N TRP A 275 -20.02 -25.01 -12.97
CA TRP A 275 -19.62 -23.64 -12.61
C TRP A 275 -20.74 -22.76 -11.98
N GLY A 276 -20.49 -22.20 -10.80
CA GLY A 276 -21.41 -21.27 -10.11
C GLY A 276 -21.27 -19.80 -10.56
N THR A 277 -22.03 -18.91 -9.93
CA THR A 277 -22.16 -17.48 -10.30
C THR A 277 -20.81 -16.74 -10.42
N ILE A 278 -19.89 -16.90 -9.47
CA ILE A 278 -18.56 -16.24 -9.52
C ILE A 278 -17.77 -16.67 -10.76
N ARG A 279 -17.83 -17.97 -11.11
CA ARG A 279 -17.14 -18.51 -12.29
C ARG A 279 -17.81 -18.04 -13.58
N ALA A 280 -19.13 -17.94 -13.60
CA ALA A 280 -19.90 -17.37 -14.71
C ALA A 280 -19.51 -15.91 -15.00
N TRP A 281 -19.42 -15.08 -13.97
CA TRP A 281 -18.96 -13.69 -14.10
C TRP A 281 -17.50 -13.60 -14.58
N SER A 282 -16.61 -14.43 -14.04
CA SER A 282 -15.20 -14.47 -14.43
C SER A 282 -15.04 -14.83 -15.92
N TRP A 283 -15.85 -15.76 -16.42
CA TRP A 283 -15.90 -16.08 -17.85
C TRP A 283 -16.40 -14.90 -18.68
N GLY A 284 -17.47 -14.22 -18.23
CA GLY A 284 -17.99 -13.04 -18.91
C GLY A 284 -16.99 -11.91 -19.01
N LEU A 285 -16.18 -11.71 -17.97
CA LEU A 285 -15.06 -10.77 -17.96
C LEU A 285 -14.00 -11.14 -19.00
N SER A 286 -13.71 -12.43 -19.20
CA SER A 286 -12.81 -12.87 -20.29
C SER A 286 -13.38 -12.52 -21.67
N LYS A 287 -14.71 -12.57 -21.82
CA LYS A 287 -15.40 -12.13 -23.05
C LYS A 287 -15.42 -10.62 -23.23
N ALA A 288 -15.58 -9.86 -22.14
CA ALA A 288 -15.40 -8.42 -22.18
C ALA A 288 -13.96 -8.07 -22.60
N LEU A 289 -12.97 -8.80 -22.09
CA LEU A 289 -11.57 -8.61 -22.44
C LEU A 289 -11.29 -8.87 -23.93
N ASP A 290 -11.94 -9.88 -24.53
CA ASP A 290 -11.87 -10.12 -25.98
C ASP A 290 -12.23 -8.86 -26.79
N TYR A 291 -13.26 -8.12 -26.37
CA TYR A 291 -13.66 -6.84 -27.00
C TYR A 291 -12.68 -5.70 -26.66
N LEU A 292 -12.36 -5.51 -25.37
CA LEU A 292 -11.55 -4.38 -24.90
C LEU A 292 -10.15 -4.36 -25.52
N GLN A 293 -9.57 -5.52 -25.84
CA GLN A 293 -8.27 -5.61 -26.52
C GLN A 293 -8.30 -5.14 -27.98
N THR A 294 -9.48 -5.02 -28.60
CA THR A 294 -9.63 -4.47 -29.96
C THR A 294 -9.76 -2.95 -29.97
N GLU A 295 -9.96 -2.33 -28.81
CA GLU A 295 -10.26 -0.91 -28.72
C GLU A 295 -9.00 -0.07 -28.93
N LYS A 296 -8.99 0.74 -29.99
CA LYS A 296 -7.76 1.39 -30.48
C LYS A 296 -7.14 2.36 -29.49
N ASN A 297 -7.95 2.93 -28.59
CA ASN A 297 -7.51 3.92 -27.61
C ASN A 297 -7.10 3.27 -26.27
N ILE A 298 -7.23 1.95 -26.13
CA ILE A 298 -6.88 1.22 -24.91
C ILE A 298 -5.56 0.47 -25.12
N ASN A 299 -4.65 0.58 -24.14
CA ASN A 299 -3.45 -0.24 -24.14
C ASN A 299 -3.82 -1.66 -23.70
N SER A 300 -3.87 -2.60 -24.63
CA SER A 300 -4.27 -4.00 -24.38
C SER A 300 -3.34 -4.77 -23.43
N LYS A 301 -2.12 -4.25 -23.17
CA LYS A 301 -1.18 -4.80 -22.18
C LYS A 301 -1.37 -4.19 -20.77
N GLN A 302 -2.24 -3.20 -20.61
CA GLN A 302 -2.47 -2.47 -19.37
C GLN A 302 -3.97 -2.42 -19.02
N ILE A 303 -4.64 -3.57 -19.14
CA ILE A 303 -6.02 -3.73 -18.69
C ILE A 303 -6.01 -4.42 -17.33
N GLY A 304 -6.34 -3.67 -16.28
CA GLY A 304 -6.50 -4.17 -14.92
C GLY A 304 -7.97 -4.40 -14.56
N ILE A 305 -8.21 -5.12 -13.47
CA ILE A 305 -9.56 -5.41 -12.97
C ILE A 305 -9.64 -5.14 -11.46
N GLN A 306 -10.80 -4.66 -11.01
CA GLN A 306 -11.07 -4.52 -9.59
C GLN A 306 -12.47 -4.95 -9.16
N GLY A 307 -12.63 -5.27 -7.88
CA GLY A 307 -13.93 -5.45 -7.26
C GLY A 307 -13.85 -5.52 -5.74
N HIS A 308 -14.98 -5.32 -5.06
CA HIS A 308 -15.09 -5.42 -3.60
C HIS A 308 -15.93 -6.64 -3.17
N SER A 309 -15.50 -7.34 -2.12
CA SER A 309 -16.21 -8.49 -1.54
C SER A 309 -16.46 -9.64 -2.52
N ARG A 310 -17.70 -9.86 -3.01
CA ARG A 310 -17.99 -10.90 -4.02
C ARG A 310 -17.43 -10.56 -5.40
N TRP A 311 -17.37 -9.27 -5.72
CA TRP A 311 -16.75 -8.76 -6.93
C TRP A 311 -15.23 -8.88 -6.89
N GLY A 312 -14.63 -8.72 -5.71
CA GLY A 312 -13.19 -8.97 -5.50
C GLY A 312 -12.83 -10.44 -5.77
N LYS A 313 -13.58 -11.37 -5.17
CA LYS A 313 -13.45 -12.82 -5.47
C LYS A 313 -13.59 -13.13 -6.97
N THR A 314 -14.49 -12.43 -7.65
CA THR A 314 -14.69 -12.55 -9.11
C THR A 314 -13.48 -12.01 -9.88
N ALA A 315 -12.97 -10.84 -9.51
CA ALA A 315 -11.80 -10.24 -10.11
C ALA A 315 -10.56 -11.15 -9.96
N MET A 316 -10.34 -11.70 -8.76
CA MET A 316 -9.26 -12.67 -8.50
C MET A 316 -9.42 -13.94 -9.35
N LEU A 317 -10.63 -14.50 -9.43
CA LEU A 317 -10.84 -15.70 -10.23
C LEU A 317 -10.68 -15.44 -11.74
N ALA A 318 -11.09 -14.27 -12.22
CA ALA A 318 -10.89 -13.86 -13.61
C ALA A 318 -9.40 -13.78 -13.95
N THR A 319 -8.57 -13.16 -13.11
CA THR A 319 -7.13 -13.05 -13.36
C THR A 319 -6.38 -14.37 -13.18
N ALA A 320 -6.84 -15.24 -12.27
CA ALA A 320 -6.29 -16.58 -12.14
C ALA A 320 -6.56 -17.46 -13.37
N MET A 321 -7.62 -17.16 -14.13
CA MET A 321 -8.10 -18.00 -15.24
C MET A 321 -7.80 -17.43 -16.62
N ASP A 322 -7.43 -16.15 -16.70
CA ASP A 322 -7.08 -15.45 -17.92
C ASP A 322 -5.86 -14.54 -17.66
N THR A 323 -4.70 -14.96 -18.15
CA THR A 323 -3.41 -14.27 -17.89
C THR A 323 -3.27 -12.96 -18.67
N ARG A 324 -4.27 -12.56 -19.47
CA ARG A 324 -4.26 -11.28 -20.20
C ARG A 324 -4.55 -10.09 -19.28
N TRP A 325 -5.11 -10.30 -18.10
CA TRP A 325 -5.27 -9.24 -17.10
C TRP A 325 -3.91 -8.82 -16.54
N ALA A 326 -3.60 -7.52 -16.61
CA ALA A 326 -2.31 -7.00 -16.19
C ALA A 326 -2.15 -6.93 -14.66
N VAL A 327 -3.24 -6.68 -13.94
CA VAL A 327 -3.26 -6.50 -12.48
C VAL A 327 -4.68 -6.71 -11.93
N VAL A 328 -4.77 -7.13 -10.67
CA VAL A 328 -6.03 -7.26 -9.92
C VAL A 328 -5.98 -6.47 -8.61
N PHE A 329 -7.08 -5.79 -8.30
CA PHE A 329 -7.35 -5.19 -6.98
C PHE A 329 -8.64 -5.82 -6.41
N SER A 330 -8.55 -6.46 -5.24
CA SER A 330 -9.66 -7.24 -4.65
C SER A 330 -9.83 -6.99 -3.17
#